data_AF-A0A8I6SD15-F1
#
_entry.id   AF-A0A8I6SD15-F1
#
_cell.length_a   1.000
_cell.length_b   1.000
_cell.length_c   1.000
_cell.angle_alpha   90.00
_cell.angle_beta   90.00
_cell.angle_gamma   90.00
#
_symmetry.space_group_name_H-M   'P 1'
#
loop_
_entity.id
_entity.type
_entity.pdbx_description
1 polymer ?
#
loop_
_entity_poly.entity_id
_entity_poly.type
_entity_poly.pdbx_seq_one_letter_code
_entity_poly.pdbx_strand_id
1 'polypeptide(L)'
;MGVKNLETFLHNHPECYTPVNMDELAVEYKRKNKRNPVLIWDIGSCYTWLYNNKCWVLGGQLKEFTHVLESFIQKVKAAGIKLIVFNGGHIQTEKLKKNISLKKERVSYLNEVYNFLWGNRQNDQVLLKYFNFLPSNINEVKVDTFSKCNSSNIYM
;
A
#
# COMPACT_ATOMS: atom_id res chain seq x y z
N MET A 1 12.32 -4.96 3.31
CA MET A 1 13.00 -6.26 3.40
C MET A 1 12.20 -7.05 4.42
N GLY A 2 11.39 -8.00 3.96
CA GLY A 2 10.72 -8.97 4.80
C GLY A 2 11.26 -10.36 4.48
N VAL A 3 10.82 -11.36 5.22
CA VAL A 3 11.07 -12.76 4.87
C VAL A 3 10.19 -13.08 3.66
N LYS A 4 10.82 -13.41 2.53
CA LYS A 4 10.10 -13.73 1.28
C LYS A 4 9.16 -14.91 1.53
N ASN A 5 7.91 -14.80 1.08
CA ASN A 5 6.85 -15.82 1.20
C ASN A 5 6.43 -16.19 2.63
N LEU A 6 6.80 -15.41 3.66
CA LEU A 6 6.39 -15.72 5.03
C LEU A 6 4.87 -15.69 5.20
N GLU A 7 4.19 -14.69 4.62
CA GLU A 7 2.73 -14.61 4.67
C GLU A 7 2.07 -15.82 4.01
N THR A 8 2.50 -16.19 2.81
CA THR A 8 2.02 -17.40 2.12
C THR A 8 2.27 -18.65 2.95
N PHE A 9 3.44 -18.77 3.57
CA PHE A 9 3.75 -19.88 4.46
C PHE A 9 2.78 -19.94 5.65
N LEU A 10 2.51 -18.80 6.31
CA LEU A 10 1.59 -18.71 7.44
C LEU A 10 0.13 -19.03 7.02
N HIS A 11 -0.31 -18.60 5.85
CA HIS A 11 -1.63 -18.96 5.34
C HIS A 11 -1.80 -20.48 5.11
N ASN A 12 -0.72 -21.18 4.77
CA ASN A 12 -0.72 -22.63 4.61
C ASN A 12 -0.56 -23.40 5.94
N HIS A 13 -0.28 -22.71 7.04
CA HIS A 13 -0.08 -23.27 8.38
C HIS A 13 -0.91 -22.48 9.40
N PRO A 14 -2.25 -22.63 9.39
CA PRO A 14 -3.15 -21.85 10.23
C PRO A 14 -2.92 -22.03 11.74
N GLU A 15 -2.26 -23.11 12.16
CA GLU A 15 -1.81 -23.32 13.54
C GLU A 15 -0.76 -22.30 14.01
N CYS A 16 -0.10 -21.61 13.07
CA CYS A 16 0.96 -20.65 13.35
C CYS A 16 0.47 -19.20 13.48
N TYR A 17 -0.83 -18.92 13.23
CA TYR A 17 -1.39 -17.59 13.44
C TYR A 17 -2.80 -17.66 14.01
N THR A 18 -3.20 -16.64 14.76
CA THR A 18 -4.56 -16.54 15.31
C THR A 18 -5.17 -15.24 14.80
N PRO A 19 -6.30 -15.28 14.08
CA PRO A 19 -7.01 -14.06 13.73
C PRO A 19 -7.52 -13.40 15.01
N VAL A 20 -7.32 -12.09 15.14
CA VAL A 20 -7.72 -11.33 16.32
C VAL A 20 -8.63 -10.18 15.95
N ASN A 21 -9.65 -9.94 16.78
CA ASN A 21 -10.38 -8.68 16.79
C ASN A 21 -9.66 -7.70 17.71
N MET A 22 -9.20 -6.56 17.17
CA MET A 22 -8.46 -5.57 17.95
C MET A 22 -9.29 -4.93 19.07
N ASP A 23 -10.60 -4.79 18.88
CA ASP A 23 -11.50 -4.19 19.89
C ASP A 23 -11.63 -5.12 21.10
N GLU A 24 -11.87 -6.41 20.85
CA GLU A 24 -11.95 -7.43 21.89
C GLU A 24 -10.62 -7.58 22.64
N LEU A 25 -9.51 -7.62 21.88
CA LEU A 25 -8.17 -7.72 22.44
C LEU A 25 -7.84 -6.51 23.33
N ALA A 26 -8.28 -5.31 22.93
CA ALA A 26 -8.09 -4.10 23.72
C ALA A 26 -8.88 -4.12 25.04
N VAL A 27 -10.13 -4.58 25.01
CA VAL A 27 -10.98 -4.75 26.20
C VAL A 27 -10.36 -5.76 27.16
N GLU A 28 -9.95 -6.92 26.66
CA GLU A 28 -9.34 -7.96 27.47
C GLU A 28 -8.02 -7.48 28.11
N TYR A 29 -7.16 -6.84 27.32
CA TYR A 29 -5.91 -6.27 27.81
C TYR A 29 -6.14 -5.25 28.92
N LYS A 30 -7.12 -4.35 28.75
CA LYS A 30 -7.47 -3.34 29.74
C LYS A 30 -8.02 -3.98 31.02
N ARG A 31 -8.87 -4.99 30.91
CA ARG A 31 -9.41 -5.73 32.06
C ARG A 31 -8.30 -6.38 32.89
N LYS A 32 -7.34 -7.04 32.21
CA LYS A 32 -6.22 -7.76 32.81
C LYS A 32 -5.16 -6.85 33.41
N ASN A 33 -4.80 -5.77 32.70
CA ASN A 33 -3.64 -4.94 33.06
C ASN A 33 -4.02 -3.57 33.68
N LYS A 34 -5.32 -3.26 33.79
CA LYS A 34 -5.85 -1.97 34.26
C LYS A 34 -5.28 -0.74 33.54
N ARG A 35 -4.82 -0.93 32.31
CA ARG A 35 -4.24 0.12 31.45
C ARG A 35 -4.64 -0.08 30.00
N ASN A 36 -4.70 1.01 29.24
CA ASN A 36 -4.97 0.94 27.82
C ASN A 36 -3.77 0.29 27.08
N PRO A 37 -4.02 -0.59 26.09
CA PRO A 37 -2.97 -1.12 25.25
C PRO A 37 -2.31 -0.01 24.42
N VAL A 38 -1.06 -0.25 24.02
CA VAL A 38 -0.30 0.63 23.12
C VAL A 38 -0.03 -0.14 21.83
N LEU A 39 -0.48 0.40 20.70
CA LEU A 39 -0.16 -0.10 19.37
C LEU A 39 0.97 0.73 18.78
N ILE A 40 2.10 0.08 18.47
CA ILE A 40 3.18 0.69 17.69
C ILE A 40 2.91 0.33 16.23
N TRP A 41 2.71 1.33 15.40
CA TRP A 41 2.37 1.16 14.00
C TRP A 41 3.49 1.67 13.11
N ASP A 42 4.15 0.75 12.39
CA ASP A 42 5.07 1.09 11.31
C ASP A 42 4.28 1.50 10.06
N ILE A 43 4.00 2.79 9.94
CA ILE A 43 3.23 3.32 8.82
C ILE A 43 3.97 3.13 7.49
N GLY A 44 5.31 3.09 7.54
CA GLY A 44 6.18 2.95 6.38
C GLY A 44 5.96 1.68 5.60
N SER A 45 5.70 0.57 6.29
CA SER A 45 5.41 -0.73 5.68
C SER A 45 3.95 -0.87 5.23
N CYS A 46 3.05 -0.05 5.77
CA CYS A 46 1.62 -0.10 5.46
C CYS A 46 1.18 0.83 4.31
N TYR A 47 2.04 1.70 3.79
CA TYR A 47 1.65 2.64 2.72
C TYR A 47 0.93 1.94 1.57
N THR A 48 1.52 0.90 0.98
CA THR A 48 0.92 0.16 -0.14
C THR A 48 -0.49 -0.37 0.18
N TRP A 49 -0.70 -0.87 1.41
CA TRP A 49 -2.00 -1.39 1.84
C TRP A 49 -3.02 -0.28 2.08
N LEU A 50 -2.61 0.87 2.61
CA LEU A 50 -3.47 2.05 2.78
C LEU A 50 -3.94 2.60 1.42
N TYR A 51 -3.12 2.45 0.38
CA TYR A 51 -3.47 2.83 -1.01
C TYR A 51 -4.30 1.78 -1.76
N ASN A 52 -4.50 0.57 -1.21
CA ASN A 52 -5.04 -0.57 -1.95
C ASN A 52 -6.50 -0.42 -2.41
N ASN A 53 -7.30 0.41 -1.74
CA ASN A 53 -8.75 0.50 -1.96
C ASN A 53 -9.21 1.74 -2.75
N LYS A 54 -8.33 2.40 -3.52
CA LYS A 54 -8.68 3.62 -4.26
C LYS A 54 -8.25 3.54 -5.72
N CYS A 55 -9.12 3.94 -6.63
CA CYS A 55 -8.81 4.05 -8.05
C CYS A 55 -7.60 4.97 -8.25
N TRP A 56 -6.64 4.51 -9.05
CA TRP A 56 -5.50 5.32 -9.45
C TRP A 56 -5.97 6.36 -10.47
N VAL A 57 -6.16 7.59 -10.00
CA VAL A 57 -6.35 8.75 -10.88
C VAL A 57 -5.05 9.56 -10.83
N LEU A 58 -4.50 9.87 -12.00
CA LEU A 58 -3.26 10.61 -12.15
C LEU A 58 -3.37 11.97 -11.41
N GLY A 59 -2.48 12.21 -10.43
CA GLY A 59 -2.17 13.56 -9.97
C GLY A 59 -2.70 14.02 -8.60
N GLY A 60 -3.39 13.19 -7.81
CA GLY A 60 -3.78 13.64 -6.47
C GLY A 60 -4.46 12.59 -5.60
N GLN A 61 -3.67 11.83 -4.84
CA GLN A 61 -4.19 10.83 -3.88
C GLN A 61 -3.96 11.22 -2.41
N LEU A 62 -3.46 12.43 -2.14
CA LEU A 62 -3.12 12.84 -0.78
C LEU A 62 -4.38 12.96 0.08
N LYS A 63 -5.52 13.39 -0.48
CA LYS A 63 -6.78 13.55 0.27
C LYS A 63 -7.37 12.20 0.65
N GLU A 64 -7.42 11.25 -0.28
CA GLU A 64 -7.91 9.90 -0.07
C GLU A 64 -7.01 9.14 0.92
N PHE A 65 -5.70 9.29 0.78
CA PHE A 65 -4.74 8.75 1.72
C PHE A 65 -4.95 9.30 3.13
N THR A 66 -5.09 10.63 3.28
CA THR A 66 -5.40 11.27 4.56
C THR A 66 -6.70 10.75 5.15
N HIS A 67 -7.75 10.60 4.34
CA HIS A 67 -9.03 10.07 4.81
C HIS A 67 -8.93 8.63 5.34
N VAL A 68 -8.22 7.75 4.62
CA VAL A 68 -7.99 6.36 5.08
C VAL A 68 -7.19 6.36 6.39
N LEU A 69 -6.16 7.20 6.48
CA LEU A 69 -5.34 7.35 7.67
C LEU A 69 -6.15 7.85 8.87
N GLU A 70 -6.96 8.89 8.68
CA GLU A 70 -7.86 9.43 9.71
C GLU A 70 -8.86 8.38 10.19
N SER A 71 -9.49 7.65 9.26
CA SER A 71 -10.43 6.58 9.60
C SER A 71 -9.77 5.49 10.44
N PHE A 72 -8.57 5.06 10.07
CA PHE A 72 -7.81 4.07 10.85
C PHE A 72 -7.49 4.58 12.25
N ILE A 73 -6.94 5.80 12.36
CA ILE A 73 -6.57 6.41 13.65
C ILE A 73 -7.79 6.56 14.56
N GLN A 74 -8.92 7.01 14.00
CA GLN A 74 -10.17 7.17 14.75
C GLN A 74 -10.68 5.84 15.30
N LYS A 75 -10.69 4.78 14.49
CA LYS A 75 -11.10 3.43 14.92
C LYS A 75 -10.21 2.90 16.04
N VAL A 76 -8.89 2.99 15.90
CA VAL A 76 -7.94 2.56 16.93
C VAL A 76 -8.13 3.34 18.24
N LYS A 77 -8.33 4.66 18.16
CA LYS A 77 -8.59 5.49 19.36
C LYS A 77 -9.94 5.15 20.00
N ALA A 78 -10.98 4.90 19.19
CA ALA A 78 -12.30 4.51 19.69
C ALA A 78 -12.27 3.17 20.42
N ALA A 79 -11.41 2.24 19.99
CA ALA A 79 -11.12 0.98 20.69
C ALA A 79 -10.37 1.17 22.03
N GLY A 80 -10.04 2.41 22.41
CA GLY A 80 -9.29 2.71 23.63
C GLY A 80 -7.80 2.36 23.54
N ILE A 81 -7.27 2.18 22.33
CA ILE A 81 -5.87 1.84 22.08
C ILE A 81 -5.06 3.14 21.92
N LYS A 82 -3.93 3.24 22.63
CA LYS A 82 -2.97 4.33 22.43
C LYS A 82 -2.12 4.01 21.20
N LEU A 83 -2.16 4.87 20.18
CA LEU A 83 -1.40 4.68 18.95
C LEU A 83 -0.07 5.45 18.98
N ILE A 84 1.03 4.76 18.70
CA ILE A 84 2.35 5.34 18.44
C ILE A 84 2.70 5.05 16.99
N VAL A 85 2.88 6.11 16.19
CA VAL A 85 3.23 5.97 14.77
C VAL A 85 4.75 6.03 14.63
N PHE A 86 5.30 5.01 13.99
CA PHE A 86 6.71 4.94 13.62
C PHE A 86 6.83 5.06 12.10
N ASN A 87 7.56 6.06 11.62
CA ASN A 87 7.79 6.26 10.19
C ASN A 87 9.29 6.19 9.89
N GLY A 88 9.80 4.96 9.89
CA GLY A 88 11.19 4.68 9.59
C GLY A 88 12.19 5.16 10.66
N GLY A 89 13.43 4.70 10.51
CA GLY A 89 14.57 5.10 11.31
C GLY A 89 15.83 5.05 10.46
N HIS A 90 17.00 5.30 11.08
CA HIS A 90 18.27 5.30 10.37
C HIS A 90 18.48 3.98 9.60
N ILE A 91 18.74 4.08 8.30
CA ILE A 91 18.98 2.92 7.44
C ILE A 91 20.46 2.56 7.56
N GLN A 92 20.76 1.34 7.98
CA GLN A 92 22.12 0.80 7.97
C GLN A 92 22.77 0.97 6.58
N THR A 93 24.03 1.39 6.53
CA THR A 93 24.73 1.78 5.29
C THR A 93 24.67 0.73 4.18
N GLU A 94 24.82 -0.56 4.53
CA GLU A 94 24.73 -1.66 3.54
C GLU A 94 23.30 -1.83 3.00
N LYS A 95 22.30 -1.67 3.87
CA LYS A 95 20.89 -1.66 3.46
C LYS A 95 20.56 -0.47 2.56
N LEU A 96 21.18 0.69 2.82
CA LEU A 96 21.03 1.87 1.98
C LEU A 96 21.62 1.64 0.58
N LYS A 97 22.84 1.09 0.48
CA LYS A 97 23.47 0.75 -0.81
C LYS A 97 22.59 -0.19 -1.65
N LYS A 98 22.09 -1.27 -1.03
CA LYS A 98 21.17 -2.20 -1.70
C LYS A 98 19.89 -1.50 -2.17
N ASN A 99 19.28 -0.68 -1.32
CA ASN A 99 18.07 0.08 -1.67
C ASN A 99 18.32 1.05 -2.82
N ILE A 100 19.48 1.73 -2.86
CA ILE A 100 19.86 2.62 -3.96
C ILE A 100 20.01 1.82 -5.26
N SER A 101 20.67 0.66 -5.22
CA SER A 101 20.83 -0.21 -6.39
C SER A 101 19.48 -0.64 -6.96
N LEU A 102 18.59 -1.16 -6.11
CA LEU A 102 17.24 -1.57 -6.51
C LEU A 102 16.41 -0.40 -7.06
N LYS A 103 16.57 0.80 -6.50
CA LYS A 103 15.90 2.00 -7.03
C LYS A 103 16.42 2.38 -8.41
N LYS A 104 17.75 2.33 -8.64
CA LYS A 104 18.34 2.61 -9.95
C LYS A 104 17.86 1.62 -11.01
N GLU A 105 17.85 0.34 -10.69
CA GLU A 105 17.35 -0.72 -11.57
C GLU A 105 15.87 -0.51 -11.92
N ARG A 106 15.04 -0.19 -10.91
CA ARG A 106 13.63 0.15 -11.13
C ARG A 106 13.45 1.38 -12.03
N VAL A 107 14.23 2.44 -11.83
CA VAL A 107 14.17 3.65 -12.67
C VAL A 107 14.62 3.36 -14.10
N SER A 108 15.67 2.55 -14.28
CA SER A 108 16.11 2.12 -15.62
C SER A 108 15.01 1.34 -16.33
N TYR A 109 14.38 0.40 -15.63
CA TYR A 109 13.25 -0.36 -16.17
C TYR A 109 12.05 0.54 -16.49
N LEU A 110 11.70 1.48 -15.59
CA LEU A 110 10.67 2.48 -15.85
C LEU A 110 10.92 3.25 -17.15
N ASN A 111 12.15 3.71 -17.36
CA ASN A 111 12.51 4.42 -18.58
C ASN A 111 12.37 3.55 -19.82
N GLU A 112 12.72 2.26 -19.74
CA GLU A 112 12.49 1.30 -20.83
C GLU A 112 11.00 1.18 -21.16
N VAL A 113 10.14 1.02 -20.15
CA VAL A 113 8.69 0.97 -20.32
C VAL A 113 8.18 2.26 -20.96
N TYR A 114 8.54 3.43 -20.42
CA TYR A 114 8.09 4.72 -20.93
C TYR A 114 8.54 4.96 -22.38
N ASN A 115 9.80 4.66 -22.71
CA ASN A 115 10.32 4.80 -24.07
C ASN A 115 9.59 3.87 -25.03
N PHE A 116 9.30 2.64 -24.60
CA PHE A 116 8.53 1.68 -25.39
C PHE A 116 7.10 2.15 -25.63
N LEU A 117 6.42 2.64 -24.59
CA LEU A 117 5.07 3.22 -24.72
C LEU A 117 5.07 4.45 -25.63
N TRP A 118 6.08 5.32 -25.49
CA TRP A 118 6.26 6.49 -26.34
C TRP A 118 6.49 6.13 -27.82
N GLY A 119 7.13 4.99 -28.09
CA GLY A 119 7.29 4.46 -29.45
C GLY A 119 6.03 3.79 -30.04
N ASN A 120 5.11 3.32 -29.19
CA ASN A 120 3.98 2.46 -29.57
C ASN A 120 2.60 3.03 -29.20
N ARG A 121 2.45 4.36 -29.18
CA ARG A 121 1.30 5.10 -28.63
C ARG A 121 -0.08 4.77 -29.22
N GLN A 122 -0.14 4.05 -30.33
CA GLN A 122 -1.39 3.69 -31.01
C GLN A 122 -1.81 2.24 -30.72
N ASN A 123 -1.00 1.46 -30.02
CA ASN A 123 -1.29 0.05 -29.73
C ASN A 123 -1.26 -0.19 -28.22
N ASP A 124 -2.42 -0.11 -27.58
CA ASP A 124 -2.54 -0.27 -26.13
C ASP A 124 -2.38 -1.72 -25.65
N GLN A 125 -2.41 -2.72 -26.54
CA GLN A 125 -2.14 -4.12 -26.19
C GLN A 125 -0.69 -4.32 -25.71
N VAL A 126 0.21 -3.39 -26.02
CA VAL A 126 1.59 -3.38 -25.53
C VAL A 126 1.69 -3.35 -24.00
N LEU A 127 0.66 -2.83 -23.31
CA LEU A 127 0.61 -2.77 -21.85
C LEU A 127 0.49 -4.16 -21.21
N LEU A 128 -0.03 -5.16 -21.93
CA LEU A 128 -0.12 -6.56 -21.47
C LEU A 128 1.25 -7.14 -21.14
N LYS A 129 2.31 -6.75 -21.88
CA LYS A 129 3.69 -7.19 -21.65
C LYS A 129 4.25 -6.69 -20.31
N TYR A 130 3.68 -5.60 -19.78
CA TYR A 130 4.12 -4.94 -18.57
C TYR A 130 3.09 -5.06 -17.44
N PHE A 131 2.14 -6.01 -17.48
CA PHE A 131 1.20 -6.19 -16.36
C PHE A 131 1.91 -6.47 -15.02
N ASN A 132 3.09 -7.10 -15.07
CA ASN A 132 3.95 -7.31 -13.89
C ASN A 132 4.54 -6.00 -13.29
N PHE A 133 4.39 -4.87 -13.99
CA PHE A 133 4.74 -3.53 -13.51
C PHE A 133 3.76 -3.02 -12.45
N LEU A 134 2.53 -3.51 -12.51
CA LEU A 134 1.52 -3.10 -11.58
C LEU A 134 1.84 -3.70 -10.21
N PRO A 135 1.65 -2.93 -9.12
CA PRO A 135 1.55 -3.51 -7.80
C PRO A 135 0.68 -4.77 -7.85
N SER A 136 1.10 -5.87 -7.19
CA SER A 136 0.43 -7.17 -7.24
C SER A 136 -1.05 -7.15 -6.84
N ASN A 137 -1.50 -6.01 -6.36
CA ASN A 137 -2.85 -5.69 -5.93
C ASN A 137 -3.68 -4.89 -6.96
N ILE A 138 -3.15 -4.59 -8.14
CA ILE A 138 -3.94 -4.11 -9.29
C ILE A 138 -4.29 -5.33 -10.16
N ASN A 139 -5.52 -5.80 -9.99
CA ASN A 139 -6.02 -7.00 -10.68
C ASN A 139 -6.58 -6.70 -12.08
N GLU A 140 -6.82 -5.42 -12.40
CA GLU A 140 -7.40 -4.99 -13.67
C GLU A 140 -6.85 -3.61 -14.04
N VAL A 141 -6.35 -3.48 -15.28
CA VAL A 141 -6.06 -2.18 -15.89
C VAL A 141 -7.03 -1.98 -17.02
N LYS A 142 -7.98 -1.07 -16.83
CA LYS A 142 -8.84 -0.59 -17.91
C LYS A 142 -8.10 0.53 -18.63
N VAL A 143 -7.59 0.21 -19.82
CA VAL A 143 -7.00 1.22 -20.71
C VAL A 143 -8.15 1.87 -21.46
N ASP A 144 -8.54 3.06 -21.02
CA ASP A 144 -9.60 3.83 -21.68
C ASP A 144 -9.03 4.45 -22.96
N THR A 145 -9.30 3.79 -24.08
CA THR A 145 -8.84 4.15 -25.43
C THR A 145 -9.65 5.35 -25.92
N PHE A 146 -9.19 6.57 -25.61
CA PHE A 146 -9.72 7.81 -26.21
C PHE A 146 -11.25 7.87 -26.35
N SER A 147 -12.00 7.33 -25.38
CA SER A 147 -13.41 7.66 -25.29
C SER A 147 -13.45 9.14 -24.90
N LYS A 148 -14.00 9.98 -25.78
CA LYS A 148 -14.09 11.43 -25.58
C LYS A 148 -14.57 11.69 -24.16
N CYS A 149 -13.70 12.24 -23.33
CA CYS A 149 -14.05 12.70 -22.00
C CYS A 149 -15.10 13.80 -22.20
N ASN A 150 -16.38 13.45 -22.15
CA ASN A 150 -17.47 14.42 -22.13
C ASN A 150 -17.40 15.12 -20.77
N SER A 151 -16.67 16.23 -20.76
CA SER A 151 -16.56 17.19 -19.67
C SER A 151 -17.88 17.95 -19.49
N SER A 152 -18.94 17.22 -19.11
CA SER A 152 -20.28 17.81 -18.95
C SER A 152 -20.91 17.58 -17.60
N ASN A 153 -20.29 16.87 -16.64
CA ASN A 153 -20.90 16.66 -15.31
C ASN A 153 -19.87 16.60 -14.17
N ILE A 154 -19.01 17.61 -14.06
CA ILE A 154 -18.26 17.87 -12.81
C ILE A 154 -18.56 19.30 -12.36
N TYR A 155 -19.84 19.60 -12.15
CA TYR A 155 -20.32 20.62 -11.22
C TYR A 155 -21.77 20.28 -10.86
N MET A 156 -21.95 19.42 -9.86
CA MET A 156 -23.02 19.55 -8.87
C MET A 156 -22.67 18.71 -7.63
#